data_AF-A0A5Q4GRM6-F1
#
_entry.id   AF-A0A5Q4GRM6-F1
#
_cell.length_a   1.000
_cell.length_b   1.000
_cell.length_c   1.000
_cell.angle_alpha   90.00
_cell.angle_beta   90.00
_cell.angle_gamma   90.00
#
_symmetry.space_group_name_H-M   'P 1'
#
loop_
_entity.id
_entity.type
_entity.pdbx_description
1 polymer ?
#
loop_
_entity_poly.entity_id
_entity_poly.type
_entity_poly.pdbx_seq_one_letter_code
_entity_poly.pdbx_strand_id
1 'polypeptide(L)' 'GAHFFATVPTLPYQMATNPPRQPVYTLGHYRPGSPAPYRINYPPFSVPGSLAEAAVIVGLIALIP' A
#
# COMPACT_ATOMS: atom_id res chain seq x y z
N GLY A 1 -15.47 -2.64 -7.03
CA GLY A 1 -15.61 -3.70 -6.01
C GLY A 1 -14.30 -4.36 -5.68
N ALA A 2 -13.69 -5.10 -6.63
CA ALA A 2 -12.51 -5.92 -6.39
C ALA A 2 -11.32 -5.20 -5.73
N HIS A 3 -11.03 -3.96 -6.13
CA HIS A 3 -9.96 -3.17 -5.50
C HIS A 3 -10.23 -2.91 -4.01
N PHE A 4 -11.44 -2.51 -3.63
CA PHE A 4 -11.79 -2.25 -2.23
C PHE A 4 -11.64 -3.52 -1.37
N PHE A 5 -12.17 -4.66 -1.84
CA PHE A 5 -12.10 -5.92 -1.11
C PHE A 5 -10.69 -6.53 -1.05
N ALA A 6 -9.83 -6.22 -2.02
CA ALA A 6 -8.42 -6.61 -1.96
C ALA A 6 -7.59 -5.67 -1.07
N THR A 7 -7.94 -4.38 -1.03
CA THR A 7 -7.23 -3.36 -0.24
C THR A 7 -7.42 -3.54 1.26
N VAL A 8 -8.61 -3.93 1.72
CA VAL A 8 -8.88 -4.13 3.17
C VAL A 8 -7.92 -5.15 3.82
N PRO A 9 -7.78 -6.39 3.32
CA PRO A 9 -6.86 -7.35 3.91
C PRO A 9 -5.38 -7.01 3.67
N THR A 10 -5.05 -6.39 2.54
CA THR A 10 -3.66 -6.00 2.21
C THR A 10 -3.24 -4.64 2.75
N LEU A 11 -4.10 -3.98 3.54
CA LEU A 11 -3.84 -2.66 4.11
C LEU A 11 -2.54 -2.60 4.92
N PRO A 12 -2.21 -3.60 5.78
CA PRO A 12 -0.96 -3.58 6.53
C PRO A 12 0.27 -3.57 5.63
N TYR A 13 0.23 -4.35 4.54
CA TYR A 13 1.27 -4.38 3.52
C TYR A 13 1.44 -3.01 2.85
N GLN A 14 0.33 -2.37 2.46
CA GLN A 14 0.36 -1.06 1.81
C GLN A 14 0.91 0.03 2.73
N MET A 15 0.56 0.02 4.02
CA MET A 15 1.06 0.99 4.99
C MET A 15 2.56 0.87 5.24
N ALA A 16 3.08 -0.36 5.23
CA ALA A 16 4.51 -0.63 5.41
C ALA A 16 5.32 -0.37 4.12
N THR A 17 4.74 -0.59 2.94
CA THR A 17 5.40 -0.34 1.65
C THR A 17 5.37 1.11 1.21
N ASN A 18 4.27 1.82 1.46
CA ASN A 18 4.10 3.24 1.16
C ASN A 18 3.70 3.98 2.45
N PRO A 19 4.69 4.48 3.21
CA PRO A 19 4.42 5.15 4.46
C PRO A 19 3.50 6.36 4.23
N PRO A 20 2.41 6.51 4.99
CA PRO A 20 1.42 7.58 4.77
C PRO A 20 1.97 8.99 4.96
N ARG A 21 3.16 9.14 5.55
CA ARG A 21 3.81 10.44 5.85
C ARG A 21 5.09 10.68 5.04
N GLN A 22 5.25 10.01 3.90
CA GLN A 22 6.43 10.25 3.07
C GLN A 22 6.29 11.59 2.33
N PRO A 23 7.29 12.49 2.40
CA PRO A 23 7.22 13.77 1.69
C PRO A 23 7.24 13.53 0.18
N VAL A 24 6.18 13.98 -0.50
CA VAL A 24 6.08 13.90 -1.97
C VAL A 24 6.58 15.22 -2.57
N TYR A 25 7.68 15.16 -3.30
CA TYR A 25 8.22 16.33 -3.99
C TYR A 25 7.43 16.65 -5.25
N THR A 26 7.02 17.92 -5.39
CA THR A 26 6.21 18.41 -6.51
C THR A 26 6.97 18.46 -7.83
N LEU A 27 8.31 18.58 -7.80
CA LEU A 27 9.15 18.65 -9.00
C LEU A 27 9.17 17.35 -9.83
N GLY A 28 8.85 16.21 -9.23
CA GLY A 28 8.75 14.91 -9.91
C GLY A 28 7.31 14.47 -10.21
N HIS A 29 6.31 15.28 -9.86
CA HIS A 29 4.91 14.92 -10.00
C HIS A 29 4.28 15.56 -11.24
N TYR A 30 3.30 14.87 -11.83
CA TYR A 30 2.54 15.42 -12.95
C TYR A 30 1.87 16.72 -12.53
N ARG A 31 1.97 17.77 -13.36
CA ARG A 31 1.35 19.05 -13.06
C ARG A 31 -0.18 18.90 -13.10
N PRO A 32 -0.90 19.57 -12.20
CA PRO A 32 -2.36 19.66 -12.30
C PRO A 32 -2.76 20.11 -13.71
N GLY A 33 -3.60 19.34 -14.40
CA GLY A 33 -4.07 19.63 -15.76
C GLY A 33 -3.25 19.00 -16.90
N SER A 34 -2.11 18.37 -16.62
CA SER A 34 -1.41 17.57 -17.64
C SER A 34 -2.03 16.17 -17.77
N PRO A 35 -2.12 15.58 -18.98
CA PRO A 35 -2.70 14.25 -19.18
C PRO A 35 -2.00 13.19 -18.32
N ALA A 36 -2.76 12.44 -17.51
CA ALA A 36 -2.19 11.41 -16.67
C ALA A 36 -1.51 10.33 -17.55
N PRO A 37 -0.24 9.96 -17.26
CA PRO A 37 0.43 8.92 -18.02
C PRO A 37 -0.21 7.57 -17.70
N TYR A 38 -0.39 6.72 -18.72
CA TYR A 38 -0.77 5.35 -18.49
C TYR A 38 0.35 4.63 -17.75
N ARG A 39 0.10 4.22 -16.50
CA ARG A 39 1.03 3.46 -15.67
C ARG A 39 0.35 2.23 -15.14
N ILE A 40 0.99 1.08 -15.32
CA ILE A 40 0.55 -0.16 -14.71
C ILE A 40 1.16 -0.19 -13.30
N ASN A 41 0.32 -0.06 -12.28
CA ASN A 41 0.76 -0.08 -10.89
C ASN A 41 0.75 -1.53 -10.39
N TYR A 42 1.93 -2.14 -10.35
CA TYR A 42 2.12 -3.41 -9.66
C TYR A 42 2.41 -3.16 -8.18
N PRO A 43 1.92 -4.03 -7.28
CA PRO A 43 2.31 -3.96 -5.89
C PRO A 43 3.85 -4.15 -5.80
N PRO A 44 4.58 -3.21 -5.16
CA PRO A 44 6.02 -3.33 -5.04
C PRO A 44 6.34 -4.53 -4.14
N PHE A 45 7.27 -5.40 -4.56
CA PHE A 45 7.73 -6.50 -3.71
C PHE A 45 8.58 -5.94 -2.57
N SER A 46 8.12 -6.11 -1.34
CA SER A 46 8.76 -5.51 -0.16
C SER A 46 8.76 -6.48 1.00
N VAL A 47 9.97 -6.81 1.48
CA VAL A 47 10.20 -7.63 2.67
C VAL A 47 9.58 -7.04 3.95
N PRO A 48 9.73 -5.73 4.25
CA PRO A 48 9.07 -5.17 5.44
C PRO A 48 7.54 -5.15 5.29
N GLY A 49 7.03 -5.02 4.07
CA GLY A 49 5.60 -5.10 3.78
C GLY A 49 5.01 -6.47 4.13
N SER A 50 5.65 -7.54 3.68
CA SER A 50 5.18 -8.90 3.94
C SER A 50 5.29 -9.29 5.41
N LEU A 51 6.36 -8.85 6.10
CA LEU A 51 6.50 -9.05 7.54
C LEU A 51 5.40 -8.34 8.34
N ALA A 52 5.06 -7.10 7.99
CA ALA A 52 4.01 -6.35 8.66
C ALA A 52 2.63 -7.01 8.46
N GLU A 53 2.35 -7.48 7.25
CA GLU A 53 1.12 -8.22 6.95
C GLU A 53 1.02 -9.53 7.73
N ALA A 54 2.08 -10.34 7.73
CA ALA A 54 2.13 -11.58 8.51
C ALA A 54 1.95 -11.31 10.01
N ALA A 55 2.61 -10.28 10.55
CA ALA A 55 2.48 -9.91 11.96
C ALA A 55 1.06 -9.50 12.34
N VAL A 56 0.38 -8.73 11.47
CA VAL A 56 -1.02 -8.34 11.71
C VAL A 56 -1.95 -9.53 11.60
N ILE A 57 -1.79 -10.41 10.61
CA ILE A 57 -2.62 -11.61 10.47
C ILE A 57 -2.45 -12.52 11.69
N VAL A 58 -1.21 -12.82 12.08
CA VAL A 58 -0.92 -13.63 13.28
C VAL A 58 -1.48 -12.97 14.54
N GLY A 59 -1.31 -11.66 14.69
CA GLY A 59 -1.86 -10.90 15.82
C GLY A 59 -3.39 -10.95 15.88
N LEU A 60 -4.08 -10.84 14.74
CA LEU A 60 -5.54 -10.93 14.68
C LEU A 60 -6.04 -12.34 15.03
N ILE A 61 -5.37 -13.39 14.54
CA ILE A 61 -5.69 -14.80 14.88
C ILE A 61 -5.47 -15.05 16.38
N ALA A 62 -4.40 -14.51 16.97
CA ALA A 62 -4.13 -14.67 18.39
C ALA A 62 -5.09 -13.86 19.29
N LEU A 63 -5.61 -12.73 18.79
CA LEU A 63 -6.49 -11.84 19.54
C LEU A 63 -7.95 -12.32 19.56
N ILE A 64 -8.42 -12.95 18.49
CA ILE A 64 -9.77 -13.48 18.36
C ILE A 64 -9.68 -15.02 18.40
N PRO A 65 -9.89 -15.64 19.59
CA PRO A 65 -9.82 -17.09 19.74
C PRO A 65 -10.92 -17.82 18.97
#